data_AF-A0ABC8S3F6-F1
#
_entry.id   AF-A0ABC8S3F6-F1
#
_cell.length_a   1.000
_cell.length_b   1.000
_cell.length_c   1.000
_cell.angle_alpha   90.00
_cell.angle_beta   90.00
_cell.angle_gamma   90.00
#
_symmetry.space_group_name_H-M   'P 1'
#
loop_
_entity.id
_entity.type
_entity.pdbx_description
1 polymer ?
#
loop_
_entity_poly.entity_id
_entity_poly.type
_entity_poly.pdbx_seq_one_letter_code
_entity_poly.pdbx_strand_id
1 'polypeptide(L)'
;MTSAPDFKDQKLHDEIDFEFLGTNGTLQTNVFANDDGHREQKFQLWFDPTKDFHTYEILWNQYQIVFFVDKIPIRVFKNNTALGVNYPSNPMQIEASIWKADWAGQVNWSQAPFIAHYQYFNIDGCPTQQKSISQQCYSLQYEWNKREHWELSPVQKQQYEQVRKAHLVYDYCSDKSKNHPECPSNK
;
A
#
# COMPACT_ATOMS: atom_id res chain seq x y z
N MET A 1 0.00 -7.17 -0.33
CA MET A 1 0.92 -8.12 0.34
C MET A 1 0.31 -8.42 1.69
N THR A 2 0.36 -9.66 2.18
CA THR A 2 -0.33 -10.04 3.43
C THR A 2 0.45 -11.06 4.25
N SER A 3 0.33 -11.00 5.59
CA SER A 3 0.83 -12.03 6.52
C SER A 3 -0.16 -13.16 6.74
N ALA A 4 -1.42 -13.00 6.28
CA ALA A 4 -2.47 -14.00 6.33
C ALA A 4 -3.00 -14.20 4.91
N PRO A 5 -2.53 -15.22 4.19
CA PRO A 5 -3.00 -15.48 2.84
C PRO A 5 -4.50 -15.62 2.79
N ASP A 6 -5.11 -15.14 1.70
CA ASP A 6 -6.52 -15.39 1.40
C ASP A 6 -6.80 -16.89 1.64
N PHE A 7 -7.94 -17.23 2.25
CA PHE A 7 -8.34 -18.56 2.77
C PHE A 7 -7.95 -18.91 4.21
N LYS A 8 -7.34 -18.01 4.98
CA LYS A 8 -7.26 -18.14 6.45
C LYS A 8 -7.91 -16.93 7.08
N ASP A 9 -9.11 -17.11 7.65
CA ASP A 9 -9.79 -16.08 8.46
C ASP A 9 -8.96 -15.73 9.72
N GLN A 10 -7.93 -14.92 9.54
CA GLN A 10 -7.18 -14.29 10.61
C GLN A 10 -7.64 -12.85 10.72
N LYS A 11 -8.49 -12.59 11.72
CA LYS A 11 -8.98 -11.25 12.04
C LYS A 11 -7.86 -10.24 12.30
N LEU A 12 -6.69 -10.71 12.71
CA LEU A 12 -5.52 -9.86 12.95
C LEU A 12 -4.38 -10.36 12.06
N HIS A 13 -3.99 -9.52 11.11
CA HIS A 13 -2.89 -9.76 10.19
C HIS A 13 -2.32 -8.41 9.72
N ASP A 14 -1.15 -8.45 9.09
CA ASP A 14 -0.58 -7.29 8.41
C ASP A 14 -0.86 -7.40 6.91
N GLU A 15 -1.27 -6.30 6.30
CA GLU A 15 -1.55 -6.23 4.87
C GLU A 15 -1.31 -4.81 4.32
N ILE A 16 -0.83 -4.74 3.08
CA ILE A 16 -0.51 -3.51 2.34
C ILE A 16 -1.04 -3.64 0.91
N ASP A 17 -1.97 -2.77 0.53
CA ASP A 17 -2.81 -3.00 -0.64
C ASP A 17 -2.67 -1.96 -1.75
N PHE A 18 -2.67 -2.48 -2.98
CA PHE A 18 -3.14 -1.77 -4.16
C PHE A 18 -4.37 -2.49 -4.69
N GLU A 19 -5.50 -1.79 -4.79
CA GLU A 19 -6.76 -2.35 -5.29
C GLU A 19 -7.29 -1.46 -6.41
N PHE A 20 -7.48 -2.02 -7.61
CA PHE A 20 -8.06 -1.30 -8.74
C PHE A 20 -9.56 -1.55 -8.80
N LEU A 21 -10.34 -0.50 -8.56
CA LEU A 21 -11.80 -0.56 -8.59
C LEU A 21 -12.28 -0.39 -10.04
N GLY A 22 -12.50 -1.52 -10.71
CA GLY A 22 -12.79 -1.56 -12.16
C GLY A 22 -14.06 -0.82 -12.59
N THR A 23 -14.99 -0.52 -11.67
CA THR A 23 -16.23 0.19 -11.98
C THR A 23 -16.04 1.68 -12.28
N ASN A 24 -14.98 2.29 -11.74
CA ASN A 24 -14.73 3.72 -11.86
C ASN A 24 -13.26 4.09 -12.08
N GLY A 25 -12.39 3.10 -12.32
CA GLY A 25 -10.96 3.30 -12.59
C GLY A 25 -10.17 3.85 -11.40
N THR A 26 -10.71 3.77 -10.18
CA THR A 26 -10.06 4.30 -8.99
C THR A 26 -8.99 3.34 -8.49
N LEU A 27 -7.83 3.87 -8.11
CA LEU A 27 -6.83 3.14 -7.32
C LEU A 27 -7.10 3.35 -5.83
N GLN A 28 -7.35 2.28 -5.08
CA GLN A 28 -7.42 2.27 -3.64
C GLN A 28 -6.12 1.71 -3.05
N THR A 29 -5.71 2.28 -1.91
CA THR A 29 -4.65 1.72 -1.06
C THR A 29 -5.18 1.53 0.35
N ASN A 30 -4.68 0.51 1.05
CA ASN A 30 -5.00 0.27 2.46
C ASN A 30 -3.77 -0.24 3.22
N VAL A 31 -3.82 -0.16 4.56
CA VAL A 31 -2.80 -0.71 5.45
C VAL A 31 -3.49 -1.34 6.66
N PHE A 32 -3.32 -2.64 6.82
CA PHE A 32 -3.66 -3.42 8.01
C PHE A 32 -2.38 -3.68 8.80
N ALA A 33 -2.43 -3.48 10.11
CA ALA A 33 -1.28 -3.62 11.00
C ALA A 33 -1.70 -4.40 12.25
N ASN A 34 -1.96 -5.70 12.07
CA ASN A 34 -2.51 -6.57 13.10
C ASN A 34 -3.78 -5.98 13.73
N ASP A 35 -4.64 -5.42 12.87
CA ASP A 35 -5.89 -4.74 13.18
C ASP A 35 -6.85 -4.83 11.98
N ASP A 36 -8.02 -4.17 12.08
CA ASP A 36 -9.06 -4.19 11.06
C ASP A 36 -8.79 -3.24 9.87
N GLY A 37 -7.59 -2.64 9.80
CA GLY A 37 -7.23 -1.68 8.75
C GLY A 37 -8.01 -0.37 8.88
N HIS A 38 -8.97 -0.15 7.98
CA HIS A 38 -9.76 1.10 7.87
C HIS A 38 -8.92 2.35 7.59
N ARG A 39 -7.88 2.20 6.74
CA ARG A 39 -6.96 3.25 6.36
C ARG A 39 -7.01 3.50 4.85
N GLU A 40 -8.20 3.47 4.26
CA GLU A 40 -8.35 3.57 2.82
C GLU A 40 -7.97 4.98 2.32
N GLN A 41 -7.20 5.04 1.23
CA GLN A 41 -7.03 6.24 0.41
C GLN A 41 -7.33 5.89 -1.04
N LYS A 42 -8.06 6.76 -1.73
CA LYS A 42 -8.47 6.55 -3.13
C LYS A 42 -7.94 7.64 -4.03
N PHE A 43 -7.48 7.25 -5.21
CA PHE A 43 -6.85 8.13 -6.19
C PHE A 43 -7.47 7.96 -7.58
N GLN A 44 -7.65 9.08 -8.27
CA GLN A 44 -7.90 9.09 -9.72
C GLN A 44 -6.56 9.29 -10.43
N LEU A 45 -6.11 8.30 -11.20
CA LEU A 45 -4.79 8.33 -11.83
C LEU A 45 -4.70 9.42 -12.92
N TRP A 46 -3.49 9.95 -13.15
CA TRP A 46 -3.21 10.95 -14.20
C TRP A 46 -3.05 10.33 -15.61
N PHE A 47 -3.44 9.07 -15.76
CA PHE A 47 -3.40 8.30 -16.99
C PHE A 47 -4.54 7.26 -16.97
N ASP A 48 -4.82 6.66 -18.12
CA ASP A 48 -5.74 5.52 -18.24
C ASP A 48 -4.96 4.21 -17.99
N PRO A 49 -5.15 3.54 -16.83
CA PRO A 49 -4.37 2.36 -16.46
C PRO A 49 -4.70 1.13 -17.32
N THR A 50 -5.64 1.23 -18.27
CA THR A 50 -6.01 0.14 -19.19
C THR A 50 -5.27 0.20 -20.52
N LYS A 51 -4.51 1.29 -20.79
CA LYS A 51 -3.89 1.53 -22.10
C LYS A 51 -2.44 1.13 -22.21
N ASP A 52 -1.71 1.12 -21.10
CA ASP A 52 -0.30 0.74 -21.05
C ASP A 52 0.07 0.20 -19.67
N PHE A 53 1.24 -0.42 -19.56
CA PHE A 53 1.78 -0.87 -18.29
C PHE A 53 2.40 0.29 -17.50
N HIS A 54 2.08 0.33 -16.22
CA HIS A 54 2.63 1.27 -15.25
C HIS A 54 3.27 0.52 -14.08
N THR A 55 4.22 1.16 -13.41
CA THR A 55 4.89 0.54 -12.25
C THR A 55 4.14 0.89 -10.98
N TYR A 56 3.73 -0.13 -10.22
CA TYR A 56 3.16 -0.01 -8.89
C TYR A 56 4.13 -0.65 -7.90
N GLU A 57 4.68 0.15 -6.99
CA GLU A 57 5.77 -0.28 -6.11
C GLU A 57 5.44 0.05 -4.66
N ILE A 58 5.83 -0.85 -3.75
CA ILE A 58 5.76 -0.67 -2.31
C ILE A 58 7.18 -0.71 -1.76
N LEU A 59 7.61 0.36 -1.10
CA LEU A 59 8.74 0.34 -0.17
C LEU A 59 8.19 0.08 1.23
N TRP A 60 8.68 -0.95 1.91
CA TRP A 60 8.37 -1.24 3.31
C TRP A 60 9.66 -1.50 4.10
N ASN A 61 9.93 -0.65 5.08
CA ASN A 61 11.06 -0.77 6.00
C ASN A 61 10.64 -0.44 7.43
N GLN A 62 11.57 -0.38 8.38
CA GLN A 62 11.23 -0.08 9.78
C GLN A 62 10.77 1.37 10.05
N TYR A 63 10.84 2.26 9.05
CA TYR A 63 10.57 3.69 9.20
C TYR A 63 9.25 4.11 8.54
N GLN A 64 8.95 3.56 7.36
CA GLN A 64 7.79 3.96 6.57
C GLN A 64 7.41 2.90 5.53
N ILE A 65 6.11 2.89 5.19
CA ILE A 65 5.58 2.30 3.97
C ILE A 65 5.38 3.45 2.97
N VAL A 66 5.84 3.27 1.75
CA VAL A 66 5.59 4.22 0.66
C VAL A 66 5.01 3.48 -0.54
N PHE A 67 3.89 3.99 -1.03
CA PHE A 67 3.25 3.52 -2.26
C PHE A 67 3.67 4.43 -3.40
N PHE A 68 4.19 3.84 -4.47
CA PHE A 68 4.59 4.55 -5.68
C PHE A 68 3.77 4.13 -6.89
N VAL A 69 3.51 5.11 -7.75
CA VAL A 69 3.03 4.89 -9.12
C VAL A 69 4.04 5.57 -10.05
N ASP A 70 4.68 4.81 -10.92
CA ASP A 70 5.76 5.28 -11.81
C ASP A 70 6.86 6.07 -11.08
N LYS A 71 7.31 5.55 -9.93
CA LYS A 71 8.30 6.16 -9.02
C LYS A 71 7.84 7.45 -8.34
N ILE A 72 6.58 7.86 -8.52
CA ILE A 72 6.00 9.01 -7.83
C ILE A 72 5.30 8.51 -6.55
N PRO A 73 5.70 8.98 -5.36
CA PRO A 73 5.02 8.58 -4.12
C PRO A 73 3.61 9.16 -4.06
N ILE A 74 2.61 8.32 -3.81
CA ILE A 74 1.19 8.74 -3.70
C ILE A 74 0.68 8.68 -2.25
N ARG A 75 1.29 7.83 -1.43
CA ARG A 75 0.93 7.59 -0.03
C ARG A 75 2.18 7.26 0.79
N VAL A 76 2.27 7.85 1.98
CA VAL A 76 3.25 7.50 3.01
C VAL A 76 2.51 7.05 4.26
N PHE A 77 2.93 5.96 4.88
CA PHE A 77 2.48 5.52 6.20
C PHE A 77 3.71 5.31 7.09
N LYS A 78 3.97 6.25 7.99
CA LYS A 78 5.14 6.21 8.87
C LYS A 78 4.93 5.26 10.03
N ASN A 79 6.03 4.67 10.50
CA ASN A 79 6.05 3.91 11.74
C ASN A 79 5.86 4.88 12.92
N ASN A 80 4.61 5.02 13.35
CA ASN A 80 4.19 5.84 14.50
C ASN A 80 3.87 4.98 15.73
N THR A 81 4.55 3.84 15.90
CA THR A 81 4.38 2.95 17.08
C THR A 81 4.62 3.67 18.40
N ALA A 82 5.51 4.67 18.44
CA ALA A 82 5.72 5.54 19.59
C ALA A 82 4.48 6.39 19.98
N LEU A 83 3.54 6.58 19.05
CA LEU A 83 2.25 7.23 19.27
C LEU A 83 1.11 6.22 19.51
N GLY A 84 1.43 4.93 19.64
CA GLY A 84 0.46 3.86 19.82
C GLY A 84 -0.22 3.39 18.53
N VAL A 85 0.30 3.77 17.36
CA VAL A 85 -0.23 3.32 16.06
C VAL A 85 0.48 2.04 15.65
N ASN A 86 -0.29 0.98 15.40
CA ASN A 86 0.28 -0.26 14.91
C ASN A 86 0.98 -0.08 13.56
N TYR A 87 2.01 -0.87 13.33
CA TYR A 87 2.78 -0.89 12.09
C TYR A 87 3.07 -2.34 11.69
N PRO A 88 3.00 -2.69 10.39
CA PRO A 88 3.27 -4.05 9.94
C PRO A 88 4.60 -4.60 10.47
N SER A 89 4.52 -5.75 11.12
CA SER A 89 5.63 -6.36 11.89
C SER A 89 5.75 -7.87 11.72
N ASN A 90 4.87 -8.49 10.92
CA ASN A 90 4.90 -9.89 10.54
C ASN A 90 5.47 -10.05 9.12
N PRO A 91 6.18 -11.15 8.83
CA PRO A 91 6.54 -11.50 7.47
C PRO A 91 5.29 -11.61 6.57
N MET A 92 5.38 -11.06 5.37
CA MET A 92 4.28 -11.05 4.40
C MET A 92 4.68 -11.75 3.10
N GLN A 93 3.68 -12.27 2.39
CA GLN A 93 3.82 -12.73 1.02
C GLN A 93 3.15 -11.74 0.05
N ILE A 94 3.61 -11.78 -1.20
CA ILE A 94 3.04 -10.98 -2.29
C ILE A 94 1.91 -11.79 -2.90
N GLU A 95 0.75 -11.16 -3.04
CA GLU A 95 -0.42 -11.73 -3.69
C GLU A 95 -0.91 -10.77 -4.77
N ALA A 96 -1.43 -11.35 -5.85
CA ALA A 96 -2.09 -10.64 -6.92
C ALA A 96 -3.30 -11.47 -7.36
N SER A 97 -4.47 -10.86 -7.38
CA SER A 97 -5.73 -11.53 -7.66
C SER A 97 -6.64 -10.65 -8.50
N ILE A 98 -7.61 -11.27 -9.17
CA ILE A 98 -8.76 -10.60 -9.80
C ILE A 98 -10.01 -11.28 -9.28
N TRP A 99 -10.91 -10.52 -8.66
CA TRP A 99 -12.06 -11.08 -7.95
C TRP A 99 -13.24 -10.10 -7.94
N LYS A 100 -14.43 -10.64 -7.63
CA LYS A 100 -15.69 -9.87 -7.54
C LYS A 100 -15.90 -9.38 -6.10
N ALA A 101 -15.93 -8.06 -5.91
CA ALA A 101 -16.19 -7.42 -4.63
C ALA A 101 -17.49 -6.60 -4.66
N ASP A 102 -18.47 -6.93 -3.81
CA ASP A 102 -19.77 -6.22 -3.81
C ASP A 102 -19.64 -4.74 -3.45
N TRP A 103 -18.66 -4.38 -2.60
CA TRP A 103 -18.38 -3.00 -2.23
C TRP A 103 -17.69 -2.19 -3.35
N ALA A 104 -17.09 -2.85 -4.34
CA ALA A 104 -16.47 -2.21 -5.50
C ALA A 104 -17.48 -1.97 -6.65
N GLY A 105 -18.71 -2.46 -6.51
CA GLY A 105 -19.81 -2.26 -7.44
C GLY A 105 -20.24 -3.52 -8.20
N GLN A 106 -21.27 -3.37 -9.04
CA GLN A 106 -21.90 -4.51 -9.72
C GLN A 106 -21.12 -4.94 -10.96
N VAL A 107 -20.89 -6.25 -11.11
CA VAL A 107 -20.18 -6.84 -12.25
C VAL A 107 -21.18 -7.28 -13.32
N ASN A 108 -21.00 -6.78 -14.54
CA ASN A 108 -21.75 -7.27 -15.71
C ASN A 108 -21.03 -8.45 -16.38
N TRP A 109 -21.40 -9.67 -16.01
CA TRP A 109 -20.77 -10.90 -16.49
C TRP A 109 -20.87 -11.14 -18.00
N SER A 110 -21.75 -10.45 -18.73
CA SER A 110 -21.79 -10.55 -20.19
C SER A 110 -20.58 -9.91 -20.87
N GLN A 111 -19.80 -9.11 -20.15
CA GLN A 111 -18.54 -8.50 -20.62
C GLN A 111 -17.31 -9.37 -20.31
N ALA A 112 -17.49 -10.55 -19.71
CA ALA A 112 -16.39 -11.47 -19.45
C ALA A 112 -15.73 -11.98 -20.76
N PRO A 113 -14.44 -12.33 -20.75
CA PRO A 113 -13.54 -12.38 -19.60
C PRO A 113 -13.01 -11.00 -19.17
N PHE A 114 -12.84 -10.81 -17.86
CA PHE A 114 -12.09 -9.68 -17.30
C PHE A 114 -10.63 -10.09 -17.19
N ILE A 115 -9.72 -9.32 -17.79
CA ILE A 115 -8.31 -9.68 -17.92
C ILE A 115 -7.45 -8.60 -17.28
N ALA A 116 -6.58 -9.01 -16.37
CA ALA A 116 -5.51 -8.18 -15.83
C ALA A 116 -4.16 -8.74 -16.29
N HIS A 117 -3.30 -7.87 -16.82
CA HIS A 117 -1.96 -8.24 -17.27
C HIS A 117 -0.93 -7.75 -16.25
N TYR A 118 -0.01 -8.64 -15.89
CA TYR A 118 1.10 -8.34 -14.99
C TYR A 118 2.40 -8.68 -15.70
N GLN A 119 3.40 -7.81 -15.58
CA GLN A 119 4.76 -8.05 -16.05
C GLN A 119 5.73 -7.34 -15.13
N TYR A 120 7.01 -7.72 -15.21
CA TYR A 120 8.07 -7.26 -14.32
C TYR A 120 7.76 -7.55 -12.84
N PHE A 121 8.23 -8.71 -12.35
CA PHE A 121 8.04 -9.15 -10.97
C PHE A 121 9.31 -8.90 -10.14
N ASN A 122 9.68 -7.63 -9.97
CA ASN A 122 10.86 -7.29 -9.18
C ASN A 122 10.57 -7.39 -7.68
N ILE A 123 11.32 -8.25 -6.99
CA ILE A 123 11.21 -8.42 -5.54
C ILE A 123 12.62 -8.31 -4.97
N ASP A 124 12.87 -7.21 -4.27
CA ASP A 124 14.06 -7.03 -3.46
C ASP A 124 13.61 -6.89 -2.00
N GLY A 125 13.93 -7.88 -1.17
CA GLY A 125 13.40 -7.99 0.18
C GLY A 125 14.27 -8.88 1.06
N CYS A 126 13.96 -8.92 2.36
CA CYS A 126 14.62 -9.82 3.31
C CYS A 126 13.80 -11.11 3.45
N PRO A 127 14.14 -12.20 2.75
CA PRO A 127 13.35 -13.42 2.78
C PRO A 127 13.44 -14.12 4.13
N THR A 128 12.32 -14.68 4.59
CA THR A 128 12.25 -15.51 5.80
C THR A 128 11.20 -16.60 5.64
N GLN A 129 11.46 -17.76 6.25
CA GLN A 129 10.47 -18.84 6.43
C GLN A 129 9.95 -18.88 7.87
N GLN A 130 10.44 -18.00 8.74
CA GLN A 130 10.03 -17.91 10.13
C GLN A 130 8.75 -17.09 10.25
N LYS A 131 8.05 -17.25 11.39
CA LYS A 131 6.84 -16.47 11.70
C LYS A 131 7.12 -15.04 12.15
N SER A 132 8.39 -14.68 12.31
CA SER A 132 8.85 -13.36 12.77
C SER A 132 9.91 -12.81 11.85
N ILE A 133 9.99 -11.48 11.76
CA ILE A 133 11.05 -10.78 11.01
C ILE A 133 12.38 -10.98 11.76
N SER A 134 13.40 -11.45 11.05
CA SER A 134 14.76 -11.61 11.59
C SER A 134 15.40 -10.25 11.85
N GLN A 135 16.17 -10.13 12.94
CA GLN A 135 16.90 -8.89 13.25
C GLN A 135 17.86 -8.47 12.12
N GLN A 136 18.34 -9.43 11.33
CA GLN A 136 19.21 -9.16 10.16
C GLN A 136 18.50 -8.33 9.09
N CYS A 137 17.17 -8.42 8.98
CA CYS A 137 16.37 -7.63 8.04
C CYS A 137 16.41 -6.13 8.32
N TYR A 138 16.82 -5.72 9.52
CA TYR A 138 16.99 -4.31 9.92
C TYR A 138 18.44 -3.81 9.76
N SER A 139 19.35 -4.66 9.27
CA SER A 139 20.76 -4.28 9.11
C SER A 139 20.98 -3.37 7.89
N LEU A 140 22.05 -2.57 7.94
CA LEU A 140 22.43 -1.62 6.88
C LEU A 140 22.95 -2.29 5.59
N GLN A 141 23.00 -3.63 5.53
CA GLN A 141 23.34 -4.35 4.30
C GLN A 141 22.23 -4.21 3.23
N TYR A 142 21.00 -3.93 3.66
CA TYR A 142 19.86 -3.72 2.79
C TYR A 142 19.67 -2.23 2.51
N GLU A 143 19.52 -1.88 1.23
CA GLU A 143 19.49 -0.47 0.78
C GLU A 143 18.38 0.33 1.47
N TRP A 144 17.19 -0.27 1.60
CA TRP A 144 16.01 0.37 2.21
C TRP A 144 16.18 0.71 3.70
N ASN A 145 17.21 0.20 4.38
CA ASN A 145 17.51 0.56 5.77
C ASN A 145 18.47 1.75 5.88
N LYS A 146 19.06 2.20 4.78
CA LYS A 146 19.92 3.39 4.78
C LYS A 146 19.11 4.68 4.94
N ARG A 147 19.77 5.73 5.41
CA ARG A 147 19.14 6.98 5.86
C ARG A 147 18.30 7.65 4.77
N GLU A 148 18.69 7.47 3.51
CA GLU A 148 18.04 7.98 2.32
C GLU A 148 16.60 7.45 2.15
N HIS A 149 16.28 6.32 2.80
CA HIS A 149 14.98 5.65 2.70
C HIS A 149 14.14 5.77 4.00
N TRP A 150 14.62 6.51 5.00
CA TRP A 150 13.89 6.70 6.26
C TRP A 150 12.71 7.67 6.09
N GLU A 151 12.82 8.58 5.14
CA GLU A 151 11.77 9.52 4.74
C GLU A 151 11.85 9.79 3.24
N LEU A 152 10.82 10.38 2.67
CA LEU A 152 10.87 10.88 1.29
C LEU A 152 11.96 11.95 1.13
N SER A 153 12.70 11.90 0.02
CA SER A 153 13.58 13.00 -0.38
C SER A 153 12.80 14.30 -0.60
N PRO A 154 13.45 15.49 -0.57
CA PRO A 154 12.75 16.76 -0.82
C PRO A 154 11.99 16.81 -2.15
N VAL A 155 12.56 16.21 -3.20
CA VAL A 155 11.91 16.11 -4.53
C VAL A 155 10.67 15.22 -4.47
N GLN A 156 10.79 14.05 -3.83
CA GLN A 156 9.67 13.14 -3.63
C GLN A 156 8.55 13.74 -2.78
N LYS A 157 8.88 14.52 -1.74
CA LYS A 157 7.89 15.25 -0.93
C LYS A 157 7.10 16.25 -1.77
N GLN A 158 7.78 16.99 -2.65
CA GLN A 158 7.11 17.92 -3.56
C GLN A 158 6.16 17.20 -4.52
N GLN A 159 6.61 16.08 -5.12
CA GLN A 159 5.77 15.26 -6.00
C GLN A 159 4.57 14.67 -5.26
N TYR A 160 4.79 14.16 -4.05
CA TYR A 160 3.77 13.62 -3.16
C TYR A 160 2.66 14.65 -2.89
N GLU A 161 3.03 15.86 -2.50
CA GLU A 161 2.08 16.95 -2.24
C GLU A 161 1.29 17.33 -3.50
N GLN A 162 1.96 17.41 -4.65
CA GLN A 162 1.32 17.74 -5.93
C GLN A 162 0.32 16.66 -6.36
N VAL A 163 0.72 15.39 -6.31
CA VAL A 163 -0.15 14.28 -6.70
C VAL A 163 -1.35 14.21 -5.76
N ARG A 164 -1.14 14.28 -4.44
CA ARG A 164 -2.26 14.22 -3.50
C ARG A 164 -3.23 15.37 -3.71
N LYS A 165 -2.74 16.59 -3.93
CA LYS A 165 -3.60 17.75 -4.18
C LYS A 165 -4.47 17.57 -5.43
N ALA A 166 -3.95 16.93 -6.48
CA ALA A 166 -4.63 16.79 -7.76
C ALA A 166 -5.49 15.52 -7.87
N HIS A 167 -5.09 14.43 -7.21
CA HIS A 167 -5.58 13.08 -7.52
C HIS A 167 -6.20 12.32 -6.33
N LEU A 168 -5.98 12.76 -5.08
CA LEU A 168 -6.58 12.12 -3.91
C LEU A 168 -8.06 12.49 -3.82
N VAL A 169 -8.95 11.49 -3.95
CA VAL A 169 -10.41 11.69 -3.93
C VAL A 169 -11.09 11.19 -2.67
N TYR A 170 -10.41 10.33 -1.91
CA TYR A 170 -10.86 9.90 -0.58
C TYR A 170 -9.65 9.71 0.33
N ASP A 171 -9.75 10.17 1.56
CA ASP A 171 -8.71 10.04 2.57
C ASP A 171 -9.34 9.77 3.93
N TYR A 172 -9.09 8.60 4.50
CA TYR A 172 -9.57 8.24 5.84
C TYR A 172 -9.15 9.26 6.90
N CYS A 173 -7.99 9.92 6.75
CA CYS A 173 -7.52 10.98 7.65
C CYS A 173 -8.46 12.19 7.74
N SER A 174 -9.39 12.34 6.80
CA SER A 174 -10.39 13.42 6.81
C SER A 174 -11.57 13.15 7.74
N ASP A 175 -11.76 11.89 8.18
CA ASP A 175 -12.82 11.53 9.13
C ASP A 175 -12.46 11.98 10.55
N LYS A 176 -13.00 13.14 10.94
CA LYS A 176 -12.78 13.73 12.27
C LYS A 176 -13.53 13.01 13.40
N SER A 177 -14.41 12.06 13.09
CA SER A 177 -15.12 11.27 14.10
C SER A 177 -14.23 10.21 14.74
N LYS A 178 -13.11 9.87 14.08
CA LYS A 178 -12.12 8.90 14.53
C LYS A 178 -10.82 9.60 14.92
N ASN A 179 -10.08 8.99 15.83
CA ASN A 179 -8.74 9.45 16.21
C ASN A 179 -7.69 8.77 15.32
N HIS A 180 -7.00 9.55 14.48
CA HIS A 180 -5.95 9.08 13.58
C HIS A 180 -4.61 9.80 13.87
N PRO A 181 -3.89 9.41 14.95
CA PRO A 181 -2.69 10.12 15.40
C PRO A 181 -1.50 10.06 14.42
N GLU A 182 -1.50 9.12 13.46
CA GLU A 182 -0.52 9.02 12.39
C GLU A 182 -0.69 10.05 11.26
N CYS A 183 -1.92 10.53 11.03
CA CYS A 183 -2.24 11.34 9.86
C CYS A 183 -1.43 12.65 9.75
N PRO A 184 -1.13 13.38 10.85
CA PRO A 184 -0.29 14.57 10.78
C PRO A 184 1.15 14.29 10.33
N SER A 185 1.70 13.11 10.62
CA SER A 185 3.11 12.76 10.33
C SER A 185 3.29 12.04 9.01
N ASN A 186 2.23 11.49 8.40
CA ASN A 186 2.20 10.80 7.11
C ASN A 186 2.38 11.75 5.90
N LYS A 187 3.50 12.48 5.89
CA LYS A 187 3.92 13.45 4.87
C LYS A 187 5.41 13.33 4.54
#